data_AF-A0A7X3WFT7-F1
#
_entry.id   AF-A0A7X3WFT7-F1
#
_cell.length_a   1.000
_cell.length_b   1.000
_cell.length_c   1.000
_cell.angle_alpha   90.00
_cell.angle_beta   90.00
_cell.angle_gamma   90.00
#
_symmetry.space_group_name_H-M   'P 1'
#
loop_
_entity.id
_entity.type
_entity.pdbx_description
1 polymer ?
#
loop_
_entity_poly.entity_id
_entity_poly.type
_entity_poly.pdbx_seq_one_letter_code
_entity_poly.pdbx_strand_id
1 'polypeptide(L)'
;MSMNDEFCEVGGETISASDLTVPKAKNFANAIENSNYATLITCKRSNLDSEIIVFNVKVQVGQKTAEDIKKYERLAVVFEKSDTIMPDVLALRKNFPLVPHINLRSEELPRSLCITEQHFSEWRLRYTGATFLENIRTWLALTAKGILHAEDQPLEPLLIGSLGELILPSDFFREDRDSELISITFVETGDQRSVLIAEQPEVVDKSRNSLKYVATILQSTPQLHGIIRSAPENLLELREYLICGNIDLFRELRNLLIEWKKEHKEKGILDARLVIIICLPKIRNRNSIPEEPEIRAFLTAETLKKIGTEIGLWTERDGY
;
A
#
# COMPACT_ATOMS: atom_id res chain seq x y z
N MET A 1 24.83 -27.54 0.47
CA MET A 1 25.20 -27.06 1.83
C MET A 1 24.02 -26.24 2.34
N SER A 2 23.35 -26.68 3.40
CA SER A 2 22.25 -25.91 3.99
C SER A 2 22.84 -24.68 4.64
N MET A 3 22.60 -23.48 4.08
CA MET A 3 22.65 -22.27 4.90
C MET A 3 21.65 -22.52 6.05
N ASN A 4 22.10 -22.36 7.29
CA ASN A 4 21.17 -22.33 8.41
C ASN A 4 20.26 -21.12 8.17
N ASP A 5 18.95 -21.36 8.15
CA ASP A 5 18.00 -20.26 8.02
C ASP A 5 18.12 -19.33 9.21
N GLU A 6 18.28 -18.05 8.92
CA GLU A 6 18.22 -17.00 9.93
C GLU A 6 16.77 -16.57 10.14
N PHE A 7 16.39 -16.40 11.40
CA PHE A 7 15.05 -15.99 11.79
C PHE A 7 15.10 -14.60 12.44
N CYS A 8 14.04 -13.81 12.21
CA CYS A 8 13.79 -12.56 12.91
C CYS A 8 13.47 -12.87 14.38
N GLU A 9 13.98 -12.03 15.27
CA GLU A 9 13.61 -12.08 16.68
C GLU A 9 12.21 -11.52 16.89
N VAL A 10 11.50 -12.10 17.84
CA VAL A 10 10.17 -11.64 18.25
C VAL A 10 10.28 -11.17 19.69
N GLY A 11 9.84 -9.94 19.97
CA GLY A 11 9.90 -9.36 21.32
C GLY A 11 9.00 -10.06 22.34
N GLY A 12 9.12 -9.65 23.61
CA GLY A 12 8.30 -10.15 24.73
C GLY A 12 9.00 -11.21 25.59
N GLU A 13 8.45 -11.40 26.79
CA GLU A 13 8.92 -12.39 27.76
C GLU A 13 8.39 -13.77 27.41
N THR A 14 9.25 -14.79 27.45
CA THR A 14 8.84 -16.18 27.23
C THR A 14 7.96 -16.66 28.38
N ILE A 15 6.82 -17.27 28.02
CA ILE A 15 5.84 -17.83 28.95
C ILE A 15 5.51 -19.28 28.57
N SER A 16 4.99 -20.06 29.51
CA SER A 16 4.44 -21.39 29.20
C SER A 16 3.16 -21.26 28.38
N ALA A 17 2.84 -22.26 27.55
CA ALA A 17 1.55 -22.33 26.86
C ALA A 17 0.35 -22.36 27.84
N SER A 18 0.55 -22.93 29.04
CA SER A 18 -0.45 -22.90 30.13
C SER A 18 -0.75 -21.50 30.64
N ASP A 19 0.20 -20.58 30.49
CA ASP A 19 0.13 -19.23 31.04
C ASP A 19 -0.49 -18.24 30.07
N LEU A 20 -0.82 -18.68 28.85
CA LEU A 20 -1.62 -17.89 27.91
C LEU A 20 -2.93 -17.46 28.59
N THR A 21 -3.46 -16.32 28.21
CA THR A 21 -4.67 -15.71 28.77
C THR A 21 -5.64 -15.26 27.68
N VAL A 22 -5.13 -14.92 26.50
CA VAL A 22 -5.95 -14.53 25.34
C VAL A 22 -6.66 -15.77 24.79
N PRO A 23 -8.01 -15.79 24.74
CA PRO A 23 -8.76 -16.98 24.32
C PRO A 23 -8.38 -17.50 22.93
N LYS A 24 -8.17 -16.59 21.97
CA LYS A 24 -7.74 -16.95 20.61
C LYS A 24 -6.35 -17.58 20.57
N ALA A 25 -5.42 -17.05 21.37
CA ALA A 25 -4.06 -17.59 21.51
C ALA A 25 -4.09 -19.00 22.11
N LYS A 26 -4.82 -19.21 23.22
CA LYS A 26 -5.02 -20.56 23.80
C LYS A 26 -5.56 -21.56 22.79
N ASN A 27 -6.60 -21.16 22.05
CA ASN A 27 -7.24 -22.00 21.07
C ASN A 27 -6.30 -22.35 19.89
N PHE A 28 -5.44 -21.41 19.49
CA PHE A 28 -4.43 -21.62 18.46
C PHE A 28 -3.28 -22.51 18.93
N ALA A 29 -2.75 -22.29 20.14
CA ALA A 29 -1.72 -23.15 20.74
C ALA A 29 -2.21 -24.61 20.82
N ASN A 30 -3.44 -24.81 21.30
CA ASN A 30 -4.07 -26.13 21.36
C ASN A 30 -4.22 -26.74 19.94
N ALA A 31 -4.58 -25.94 18.93
CA ALA A 31 -4.67 -26.43 17.55
C ALA A 31 -3.30 -26.87 16.99
N ILE A 32 -2.22 -26.16 17.33
CA ILE A 32 -0.84 -26.56 16.97
C ILE A 32 -0.49 -27.90 17.62
N GLU A 33 -0.72 -28.04 18.93
CA GLU A 33 -0.39 -29.25 19.70
C GLU A 33 -1.14 -30.49 19.18
N ASN A 34 -2.38 -30.33 18.71
CA ASN A 34 -3.18 -31.42 18.16
C ASN A 34 -2.98 -31.65 16.66
N SER A 35 -2.12 -30.87 15.99
CA SER A 35 -1.84 -31.05 14.56
C SER A 35 -0.67 -32.02 14.33
N ASN A 36 -0.63 -32.65 13.16
CA ASN A 36 0.51 -33.48 12.73
C ASN A 36 1.49 -32.74 11.79
N TYR A 37 1.25 -31.45 11.56
CA TYR A 37 1.98 -30.63 10.60
C TYR A 37 2.45 -29.30 11.19
N ALA A 38 2.16 -28.99 12.45
CA ALA A 38 2.75 -27.84 13.14
C ALA A 38 3.45 -28.28 14.43
N THR A 39 4.39 -27.46 14.88
CA THR A 39 5.14 -27.71 16.13
C THR A 39 5.34 -26.40 16.84
N LEU A 40 4.83 -26.31 18.07
CA LEU A 40 5.01 -25.16 18.94
C LEU A 40 6.50 -25.00 19.29
N ILE A 41 7.03 -23.77 19.19
CA ILE A 41 8.42 -23.44 19.52
C ILE A 41 8.48 -22.68 20.83
N THR A 42 7.71 -21.60 20.95
CA THR A 42 7.65 -20.81 22.19
C THR A 42 6.38 -19.95 22.21
N CYS A 43 5.91 -19.64 23.41
CA CYS A 43 4.91 -18.61 23.65
C CYS A 43 5.59 -17.41 24.30
N LYS A 44 5.19 -16.20 23.92
CA LYS A 44 5.68 -14.95 24.51
C LYS A 44 4.53 -14.04 24.91
N ARG A 45 4.75 -13.19 25.89
CA ARG A 45 3.88 -12.06 26.24
C ARG A 45 4.62 -10.77 25.97
N SER A 46 4.01 -9.91 25.17
CA SER A 46 4.49 -8.55 24.94
C SER A 46 4.12 -7.65 26.11
N ASN A 47 4.89 -6.58 26.30
CA ASN A 47 4.59 -5.53 27.28
C ASN A 47 3.28 -4.77 26.94
N LEU A 48 2.76 -4.93 25.73
CA LEU A 48 1.49 -4.36 25.25
C LEU A 48 0.29 -5.30 25.44
N ASP A 49 0.37 -6.23 26.41
CA ASP A 49 -0.70 -7.19 26.72
C ASP A 49 -1.08 -8.15 25.57
N SER A 50 -0.28 -8.23 24.50
CA SER A 50 -0.45 -9.21 23.42
C SER A 50 0.30 -10.51 23.71
N GLU A 51 -0.25 -11.61 23.20
CA GLU A 51 0.35 -12.94 23.30
C GLU A 51 0.80 -13.41 21.93
N ILE A 52 2.03 -13.92 21.87
CA ILE A 52 2.68 -14.29 20.62
C ILE A 52 3.00 -15.77 20.64
N ILE A 53 2.61 -16.48 19.59
CA ILE A 53 2.85 -17.91 19.43
C ILE A 53 3.82 -18.12 18.29
N VAL A 54 5.01 -18.63 18.58
CA VAL A 54 6.02 -19.00 17.59
C VAL A 54 5.95 -20.50 17.34
N PHE A 55 5.88 -20.89 16.07
CA PHE A 55 5.72 -22.29 15.68
C PHE A 55 6.38 -22.56 14.32
N ASN A 56 6.73 -23.82 14.08
CA ASN A 56 7.06 -24.29 12.73
C ASN A 56 5.81 -24.91 12.11
N VAL A 57 5.59 -24.69 10.81
CA VAL A 57 4.54 -25.35 10.03
C VAL A 57 5.14 -26.09 8.84
N LYS A 58 4.69 -27.33 8.65
CA LYS A 58 5.03 -28.17 7.50
C LYS A 58 4.08 -27.86 6.35
N VAL A 59 4.64 -27.31 5.29
CA VAL A 59 3.92 -26.88 4.09
C VAL A 59 3.96 -28.00 3.03
N GLN A 60 2.86 -28.15 2.29
CA GLN A 60 2.80 -29.02 1.13
C GLN A 60 3.38 -28.30 -0.08
N VAL A 61 4.69 -28.43 -0.27
CA VAL A 61 5.42 -27.87 -1.41
C VAL A 61 5.68 -28.94 -2.48
N GLY A 62 5.57 -28.55 -3.76
CA GLY A 62 5.89 -29.40 -4.89
C GLY A 62 7.41 -29.57 -5.08
N GLN A 63 7.82 -30.40 -6.05
CA GLN A 63 9.24 -30.53 -6.44
C GLN A 63 9.78 -29.25 -7.08
N LYS A 64 8.92 -28.52 -7.80
CA LYS A 64 9.17 -27.18 -8.32
C LYS A 64 8.19 -26.24 -7.64
N THR A 65 8.68 -25.13 -7.14
CA THR A 65 7.88 -24.04 -6.58
C THR A 65 8.05 -22.81 -7.47
N ALA A 66 6.99 -22.01 -7.56
CA ALA A 66 7.05 -20.70 -8.21
C ALA A 66 7.76 -19.70 -7.28
N GLU A 67 7.43 -19.75 -5.99
CA GLU A 67 8.02 -18.93 -4.94
C GLU A 67 8.89 -19.77 -3.99
N ASP A 68 9.89 -19.14 -3.37
CA ASP A 68 10.78 -19.80 -2.39
C ASP A 68 10.07 -20.01 -1.04
N ILE A 69 9.02 -20.84 -1.02
CA ILE A 69 8.37 -21.31 0.20
C ILE A 69 8.96 -22.66 0.58
N LYS A 70 9.43 -22.78 1.82
CA LYS A 70 10.08 -23.99 2.31
C LYS A 70 9.08 -25.01 2.81
N LYS A 71 9.50 -26.29 2.81
CA LYS A 71 8.73 -27.39 3.40
C LYS A 71 8.43 -27.17 4.89
N TYR A 72 9.30 -26.46 5.59
CA TYR A 72 9.08 -26.02 6.97
C TYR A 72 9.31 -24.52 7.05
N GLU A 73 8.28 -23.77 7.43
CA GLU A 73 8.38 -22.34 7.67
C GLU A 73 8.19 -22.06 9.15
N ARG A 74 8.98 -21.12 9.68
CA ARG A 74 8.82 -20.64 11.05
C ARG A 74 8.04 -19.33 11.05
N LEU A 75 6.94 -19.32 11.79
CA LEU A 75 6.04 -18.19 11.87
C LEU A 75 5.85 -17.76 13.33
N ALA A 76 5.43 -16.51 13.51
CA ALA A 76 4.81 -16.03 14.73
C ALA A 76 3.37 -15.58 14.46
N VAL A 77 2.46 -15.83 15.39
CA VAL A 77 1.13 -15.21 15.37
C VAL A 77 0.96 -14.34 16.60
N VAL A 78 0.61 -13.07 16.40
CA VAL A 78 0.37 -12.09 17.47
C VAL A 78 -1.13 -11.95 17.69
N PHE A 79 -1.57 -12.19 18.94
CA PHE A 79 -2.95 -12.02 19.37
C PHE A 79 -3.04 -10.87 20.37
N GLU A 80 -3.79 -9.82 20.02
CA GLU A 80 -4.09 -8.74 20.96
C GLU A 80 -5.19 -9.14 21.94
N LYS A 81 -5.02 -8.76 23.20
CA LYS A 81 -6.04 -8.97 24.25
C LYS A 81 -7.31 -8.14 24.02
N SER A 82 -7.20 -6.99 23.36
CA SER A 82 -8.33 -6.14 22.94
C SER A 82 -9.30 -6.90 22.02
N ASP A 83 -8.76 -7.82 21.21
CA ASP A 83 -9.48 -8.56 20.18
C ASP A 83 -10.28 -7.66 19.21
N THR A 84 -9.72 -6.49 18.88
CA THR A 84 -10.35 -5.50 17.98
C THR A 84 -9.84 -5.56 16.55
N ILE A 85 -8.75 -6.28 16.32
CA ILE A 85 -8.10 -6.42 15.00
C ILE A 85 -7.76 -7.88 14.71
N MET A 86 -7.49 -8.17 13.43
CA MET A 86 -7.05 -9.49 12.98
C MET A 86 -5.74 -9.90 13.66
N PRO A 87 -5.57 -11.16 14.09
CA PRO A 87 -4.27 -11.66 14.52
C PRO A 87 -3.24 -11.56 13.39
N ASP A 88 -2.07 -11.08 13.74
CA ASP A 88 -1.00 -10.79 12.78
C ASP A 88 -0.11 -12.03 12.61
N VAL A 89 0.10 -12.48 11.36
CA VAL A 89 0.87 -13.69 11.05
C VAL A 89 2.18 -13.29 10.39
N LEU A 90 3.30 -13.60 11.03
CA LEU A 90 4.62 -13.12 10.66
C LEU A 90 5.52 -14.25 10.17
N ALA A 91 6.03 -14.11 8.95
CA ALA A 91 7.06 -14.98 8.42
C ALA A 91 8.43 -14.62 9.00
N LEU A 92 8.96 -15.46 9.89
CA LEU A 92 10.17 -15.12 10.64
C LEU A 92 11.45 -15.36 9.85
N ARG A 93 11.44 -16.17 8.80
CA ARG A 93 12.64 -16.40 7.98
C ARG A 93 13.08 -15.09 7.31
N LYS A 94 14.30 -14.62 7.58
CA LYS A 94 14.78 -13.29 7.11
C LYS A 94 14.77 -13.15 5.59
N ASN A 95 14.95 -14.24 4.86
CA ASN A 95 14.93 -14.28 3.40
C ASN A 95 13.63 -14.88 2.84
N PHE A 96 12.51 -14.83 3.57
CA PHE A 96 11.20 -15.13 3.01
C PHE A 96 11.01 -14.35 1.69
N PRO A 97 10.27 -14.83 0.68
CA PRO A 97 10.08 -14.13 -0.59
C PRO A 97 9.08 -12.98 -0.48
N LEU A 98 9.21 -11.96 -1.33
CA LEU A 98 8.24 -10.87 -1.45
C LEU A 98 7.20 -11.31 -2.48
N VAL A 99 5.98 -11.53 -2.03
CA VAL A 99 4.90 -12.17 -2.77
C VAL A 99 3.60 -11.37 -2.59
N PRO A 100 2.57 -11.58 -3.41
CA PRO A 100 1.23 -11.04 -3.15
C PRO A 100 0.69 -11.45 -1.78
N HIS A 101 -0.31 -10.71 -1.29
CA HIS A 101 -0.96 -10.90 0.01
C HIS A 101 0.00 -10.76 1.21
N ILE A 102 0.88 -9.76 1.17
CA ILE A 102 1.67 -9.31 2.31
C ILE A 102 1.08 -8.00 2.83
N ASN A 103 0.79 -7.93 4.13
CA ASN A 103 0.33 -6.70 4.77
C ASN A 103 1.47 -5.70 4.87
N LEU A 104 1.18 -4.45 4.55
CA LEU A 104 2.10 -3.35 4.70
C LEU A 104 2.33 -3.05 6.19
N ARG A 105 3.59 -2.80 6.56
CA ARG A 105 4.03 -2.46 7.90
C ARG A 105 5.08 -1.36 7.84
N SER A 106 5.37 -0.74 9.00
CA SER A 106 6.47 0.22 9.14
C SER A 106 7.83 -0.41 8.86
N GLU A 107 7.99 -1.68 9.23
CA GLU A 107 9.19 -2.48 8.99
C GLU A 107 8.87 -3.57 7.97
N GLU A 108 9.73 -3.80 6.99
CA GLU A 108 9.54 -4.84 5.98
C GLU A 108 9.61 -6.25 6.57
N LEU A 109 10.46 -6.45 7.59
CA LEU A 109 10.69 -7.75 8.22
C LEU A 109 10.29 -7.73 9.71
N PRO A 110 9.72 -8.84 10.24
CA PRO A 110 9.22 -10.00 9.50
C PRO A 110 7.99 -9.65 8.66
N ARG A 111 7.86 -10.25 7.46
CA ARG A 111 6.71 -9.97 6.58
C ARG A 111 5.42 -10.49 7.18
N SER A 112 4.40 -9.63 7.21
CA SER A 112 3.06 -9.97 7.69
C SER A 112 2.20 -10.53 6.57
N LEU A 113 1.62 -11.70 6.79
CA LEU A 113 0.83 -12.41 5.79
C LEU A 113 -0.64 -11.99 5.88
N CYS A 114 -1.22 -11.58 4.75
CA CYS A 114 -2.66 -11.36 4.63
C CYS A 114 -3.35 -12.72 4.44
N ILE A 115 -3.81 -13.32 5.55
CA ILE A 115 -4.41 -14.66 5.54
C ILE A 115 -5.82 -14.67 4.92
N THR A 116 -6.52 -13.54 4.93
CA THR A 116 -7.88 -13.41 4.43
C THR A 116 -8.20 -11.96 4.09
N GLU A 117 -9.03 -11.76 3.06
CA GLU A 117 -9.60 -10.46 2.69
C GLU A 117 -10.87 -10.12 3.49
N GLN A 118 -11.38 -11.07 4.29
CA GLN A 118 -12.59 -10.87 5.09
C GLN A 118 -12.40 -9.79 6.16
N HIS A 119 -13.43 -8.96 6.35
CA HIS A 119 -13.47 -8.04 7.48
C HIS A 119 -13.38 -8.79 8.81
N PHE A 120 -12.63 -8.23 9.76
CA PHE A 120 -12.39 -8.85 11.07
C PHE A 120 -13.68 -9.17 11.83
N SER A 121 -14.71 -8.33 11.72
CA SER A 121 -16.03 -8.55 12.33
C SER A 121 -16.69 -9.86 11.89
N GLU A 122 -16.53 -10.23 10.62
CA GLU A 122 -17.06 -11.47 10.06
C GLU A 122 -16.15 -12.66 10.40
N TRP A 123 -14.84 -12.48 10.23
CA TRP A 123 -13.85 -13.52 10.48
C TRP A 123 -13.89 -13.98 11.94
N ARG A 124 -14.01 -13.04 12.89
CA ARG A 124 -14.05 -13.32 14.34
C ARG A 124 -15.20 -14.26 14.72
N LEU A 125 -16.33 -14.20 14.01
CA LEU A 125 -17.49 -15.07 14.28
C LEU A 125 -17.25 -16.54 13.91
N ARG A 126 -16.31 -16.80 12.98
CA ARG A 126 -16.01 -18.13 12.45
C ARG A 126 -14.64 -18.67 12.88
N TYR A 127 -13.94 -17.91 13.72
CA TYR A 127 -12.59 -18.25 14.14
C TYR A 127 -12.56 -19.56 14.93
N THR A 128 -11.66 -20.45 14.51
CA THR A 128 -11.09 -21.49 15.37
C THR A 128 -9.59 -21.56 15.09
N GLY A 129 -8.81 -21.97 16.07
CA GLY A 129 -7.37 -22.15 15.95
C GLY A 129 -7.01 -23.17 14.87
N ALA A 130 -7.81 -24.24 14.74
CA ALA A 130 -7.60 -25.27 13.73
C ALA A 130 -7.85 -24.74 12.31
N THR A 131 -8.97 -24.05 12.08
CA THR A 131 -9.24 -23.44 10.77
C THR A 131 -8.23 -22.35 10.43
N PHE A 132 -7.82 -21.54 11.41
CA PHE A 132 -6.82 -20.51 11.16
C PHE A 132 -5.44 -21.08 10.84
N LEU A 133 -4.99 -22.11 11.58
CA LEU A 133 -3.74 -22.81 11.30
C LEU A 133 -3.75 -23.44 9.89
N GLU A 134 -4.87 -24.02 9.48
CA GLU A 134 -5.03 -24.59 8.15
C GLU A 134 -5.05 -23.52 7.05
N ASN A 135 -5.66 -22.36 7.31
CA ASN A 135 -5.63 -21.22 6.38
C ASN A 135 -4.19 -20.72 6.18
N ILE A 136 -3.40 -20.60 7.25
CA ILE A 136 -1.97 -20.24 7.16
C ILE A 136 -1.19 -21.28 6.33
N ARG A 137 -1.42 -22.58 6.59
CA ARG A 137 -0.77 -23.66 5.83
C ARG A 137 -1.16 -23.64 4.35
N THR A 138 -2.43 -23.37 4.06
CA THR A 138 -2.97 -23.27 2.69
C THR A 138 -2.41 -22.06 1.97
N TRP A 139 -2.37 -20.90 2.63
CA TRP A 139 -1.75 -19.68 2.12
C TRP A 139 -0.32 -19.94 1.65
N LEU A 140 0.50 -20.59 2.48
CA LEU A 140 1.88 -20.94 2.14
C LEU A 140 1.95 -21.92 0.97
N ALA A 141 1.08 -22.93 0.94
CA ALA A 141 1.08 -23.94 -0.12
C ALA A 141 0.64 -23.38 -1.49
N LEU A 142 -0.34 -22.46 -1.51
CA LEU A 142 -0.78 -21.78 -2.74
C LEU A 142 0.26 -20.76 -3.22
N THR A 143 0.90 -20.04 -2.29
CA THR A 143 2.03 -19.14 -2.59
C THR A 143 3.19 -19.92 -3.21
N ALA A 144 3.56 -21.07 -2.63
CA ALA A 144 4.61 -21.94 -3.19
C ALA A 144 4.34 -22.34 -4.65
N LYS A 145 3.06 -22.43 -5.03
CA LYS A 145 2.62 -22.78 -6.38
C LYS A 145 2.42 -21.56 -7.30
N GLY A 146 2.46 -20.34 -6.77
CA GLY A 146 2.18 -19.11 -7.51
C GLY A 146 0.71 -18.93 -7.89
N ILE A 147 -0.21 -19.55 -7.14
CA ILE A 147 -1.66 -19.54 -7.42
C ILE A 147 -2.49 -19.07 -6.21
N LEU A 148 -1.87 -18.33 -5.30
CA LEU A 148 -2.60 -17.75 -4.16
C LEU A 148 -3.61 -16.71 -4.64
N HIS A 149 -3.15 -15.82 -5.53
CA HIS A 149 -4.00 -14.87 -6.22
C HIS A 149 -4.63 -15.58 -7.43
N ALA A 150 -5.95 -15.73 -7.42
CA ALA A 150 -6.68 -16.39 -8.51
C ALA A 150 -6.79 -15.48 -9.75
N GLU A 151 -6.98 -16.06 -10.93
CA GLU A 151 -7.06 -15.29 -12.19
C GLU A 151 -8.24 -14.29 -12.22
N ASP A 152 -9.32 -14.60 -11.52
CA ASP A 152 -10.52 -13.78 -11.39
C ASP A 152 -10.47 -12.78 -10.23
N GLN A 153 -9.44 -12.85 -9.38
CA GLN A 153 -9.26 -11.87 -8.31
C GLN A 153 -8.79 -10.52 -8.87
N PRO A 154 -9.30 -9.40 -8.33
CA PRO A 154 -8.81 -8.07 -8.66
C PRO A 154 -7.32 -7.90 -8.34
N LEU A 155 -6.61 -7.09 -9.14
CA LEU A 155 -5.21 -6.79 -8.90
C LEU A 155 -5.03 -5.98 -7.61
N GLU A 156 -4.10 -6.42 -6.76
CA GLU A 156 -3.73 -5.71 -5.53
C GLU A 156 -3.42 -4.23 -5.76
N PRO A 157 -3.76 -3.35 -4.81
CA PRO A 157 -3.37 -1.94 -4.86
C PRO A 157 -1.84 -1.78 -4.89
N LEU A 158 -1.35 -0.82 -5.66
CA LEU A 158 0.06 -0.42 -5.68
C LEU A 158 0.39 0.48 -4.48
N LEU A 159 -0.54 1.34 -4.07
CA LEU A 159 -0.38 2.26 -2.95
C LEU A 159 -1.52 2.11 -1.93
N ILE A 160 -1.16 2.11 -0.65
CA ILE A 160 -2.11 2.25 0.47
C ILE A 160 -2.00 3.64 1.07
N GLY A 161 -3.15 4.18 1.48
CA GLY A 161 -3.30 5.48 2.11
C GLY A 161 -4.14 6.41 1.26
N SER A 162 -5.20 6.96 1.85
CA SER A 162 -5.96 8.07 1.27
C SER A 162 -6.44 9.00 2.36
N LEU A 163 -6.31 10.30 2.12
CA LEU A 163 -6.76 11.36 3.03
C LEU A 163 -8.08 12.01 2.58
N GLY A 164 -8.65 11.59 1.44
CA GLY A 164 -9.87 12.16 0.90
C GLY A 164 -10.31 11.54 -0.43
N GLU A 165 -11.32 12.14 -1.04
CA GLU A 165 -11.89 11.70 -2.32
C GLU A 165 -11.73 12.78 -3.39
N LEU A 166 -11.31 12.37 -4.59
CA LEU A 166 -11.25 13.21 -5.78
C LEU A 166 -12.22 12.64 -6.82
N ILE A 167 -13.20 13.44 -7.22
CA ILE A 167 -14.12 13.11 -8.30
C ILE A 167 -13.53 13.62 -9.62
N LEU A 168 -13.34 12.68 -10.55
CA LEU A 168 -12.86 12.95 -11.90
C LEU A 168 -14.02 12.80 -12.91
N PRO A 169 -14.09 13.65 -13.94
CA PRO A 169 -14.92 13.42 -15.11
C PRO A 169 -14.68 12.05 -15.74
N SER A 170 -15.69 11.45 -16.37
CA SER A 170 -15.57 10.12 -16.97
C SER A 170 -14.67 10.09 -18.21
N ASP A 171 -14.40 11.24 -18.84
CA ASP A 171 -13.56 11.41 -20.03
C ASP A 171 -12.20 12.04 -19.71
N PHE A 172 -11.77 11.94 -18.46
CA PHE A 172 -10.61 12.65 -17.93
C PHE A 172 -9.26 12.10 -18.44
N PHE A 173 -9.17 10.81 -18.78
CA PHE A 173 -7.94 10.15 -19.27
C PHE A 173 -7.91 9.94 -20.79
N ARG A 174 -8.43 10.89 -21.58
CA ARG A 174 -8.34 10.84 -23.05
C ARG A 174 -6.93 11.20 -23.52
N GLU A 175 -6.47 10.52 -24.58
CA GLU A 175 -5.09 10.55 -25.11
C GLU A 175 -4.55 11.94 -25.52
N ASP A 176 -5.38 12.99 -25.57
CA ASP A 176 -5.01 14.35 -26.02
C ASP A 176 -4.83 15.37 -24.88
N ARG A 177 -4.77 14.96 -23.59
CA ARG A 177 -4.79 15.90 -22.44
C ARG A 177 -3.49 16.09 -21.66
N ASP A 178 -2.35 15.63 -22.16
CA ASP A 178 -1.08 15.55 -21.40
C ASP A 178 -0.49 16.88 -20.87
N SER A 179 -1.16 18.02 -21.05
CA SER A 179 -0.71 19.31 -20.50
C SER A 179 -1.84 20.28 -20.15
N GLU A 180 -3.11 19.83 -20.18
CA GLU A 180 -4.24 20.71 -19.89
C GLU A 180 -4.25 21.14 -18.41
N LEU A 181 -4.39 22.44 -18.17
CA LEU A 181 -4.63 22.98 -16.84
C LEU A 181 -5.99 22.50 -16.36
N ILE A 182 -6.06 21.88 -15.19
CA ILE A 182 -7.33 21.40 -14.61
C ILE A 182 -7.61 22.20 -13.34
N SER A 183 -8.82 22.74 -13.20
CA SER A 183 -9.23 23.43 -11.98
C SER A 183 -9.75 22.41 -10.98
N ILE A 184 -9.36 22.54 -9.71
CA ILE A 184 -9.89 21.72 -8.63
C ILE A 184 -10.73 22.57 -7.68
N THR A 185 -12.01 22.19 -7.53
CA THR A 185 -12.94 22.83 -6.61
C THR A 185 -13.07 21.99 -5.34
N PHE A 186 -12.98 22.63 -4.18
CA PHE A 186 -13.20 21.99 -2.88
C PHE A 186 -14.65 22.13 -2.47
N VAL A 187 -15.30 21.00 -2.18
CA VAL A 187 -16.69 20.96 -1.70
C VAL A 187 -16.70 20.36 -0.29
N GLU A 188 -17.13 21.15 0.68
CA GLU A 188 -17.45 20.63 2.01
C GLU A 188 -18.81 19.93 1.96
N THR A 189 -18.82 18.66 2.33
CA THR A 189 -20.06 17.93 2.58
C THR A 189 -20.45 18.09 4.06
N GLY A 190 -21.75 18.02 4.35
CA GLY A 190 -22.30 18.27 5.69
C GLY A 190 -21.73 17.40 6.81
N ASP A 191 -21.03 16.31 6.47
CA ASP A 191 -20.47 15.34 7.42
C ASP A 191 -18.97 15.59 7.73
N GLN A 192 -18.48 16.82 7.56
CA GLN A 192 -17.05 17.18 7.68
C GLN A 192 -16.12 16.42 6.72
N ARG A 193 -16.67 15.74 5.71
CA ARG A 193 -15.89 15.16 4.63
C ARG A 193 -15.72 16.19 3.54
N SER A 194 -14.51 16.32 3.06
CA SER A 194 -14.18 17.21 1.96
C SER A 194 -13.96 16.40 0.70
N VAL A 195 -14.64 16.79 -0.38
CA VAL A 195 -14.50 16.19 -1.70
C VAL A 195 -13.86 17.20 -2.64
N LEU A 196 -12.85 16.76 -3.37
CA LEU A 196 -12.24 17.53 -4.45
C LEU A 196 -12.96 17.17 -5.76
N ILE A 197 -13.33 18.16 -6.55
CA ILE A 197 -13.95 17.96 -7.87
C ILE A 197 -13.03 18.56 -8.93
N ALA A 198 -12.62 17.74 -9.90
CA ALA A 198 -11.83 18.19 -11.04
C ALA A 198 -12.74 18.70 -12.17
N GLU A 199 -12.51 19.95 -12.60
CA GLU A 199 -13.28 20.65 -13.62
C GLU A 199 -12.35 21.29 -14.66
N GLN A 200 -12.81 21.41 -15.90
CA GLN A 200 -12.05 22.14 -16.92
C GLN A 200 -12.13 23.66 -16.68
N PRO A 201 -11.04 24.43 -16.94
CA PRO A 201 -10.99 25.85 -16.64
C PRO A 201 -12.05 26.70 -17.36
N GLU A 202 -12.58 26.26 -18.51
CA GLU A 202 -13.63 26.98 -19.24
C GLU A 202 -14.97 27.00 -18.49
N VAL A 203 -15.18 26.05 -17.57
CA VAL A 203 -16.38 25.93 -16.74
C VAL A 203 -16.30 26.85 -15.51
N VAL A 204 -15.13 27.39 -15.20
CA VAL A 204 -14.92 28.28 -14.04
C VAL A 204 -15.40 29.69 -14.36
N ASP A 205 -16.40 30.14 -13.62
CA ASP A 205 -16.99 31.48 -13.71
C ASP A 205 -15.90 32.58 -13.69
N LYS A 206 -15.82 33.37 -14.77
CA LYS A 206 -14.84 34.45 -14.99
C LYS A 206 -14.87 35.54 -13.89
N SER A 207 -15.86 35.50 -13.00
CA SER A 207 -16.01 36.42 -11.87
C SER A 207 -15.24 36.01 -10.60
N ARG A 208 -14.71 34.78 -10.50
CA ARG A 208 -13.92 34.32 -9.33
C ARG A 208 -12.42 34.48 -9.57
N ASN A 209 -11.87 35.59 -9.07
CA ASN A 209 -10.43 35.87 -9.02
C ASN A 209 -9.65 34.78 -8.26
N SER A 210 -8.53 34.33 -8.85
CA SER A 210 -7.51 33.36 -8.40
C SER A 210 -7.90 31.87 -8.41
N LEU A 211 -7.19 31.09 -9.23
CA LEU A 211 -7.20 29.62 -9.17
C LEU A 211 -6.57 29.21 -7.83
N LYS A 212 -7.33 28.57 -6.95
CA LYS A 212 -6.81 28.09 -5.66
C LYS A 212 -6.01 26.80 -5.80
N TYR A 213 -6.48 25.92 -6.67
CA TYR A 213 -5.90 24.61 -6.91
C TYR A 213 -5.90 24.33 -8.41
N VAL A 214 -4.80 23.80 -8.89
CA VAL A 214 -4.63 23.36 -10.28
C VAL A 214 -4.10 21.94 -10.30
N ALA A 215 -4.52 21.13 -11.26
CA ALA A 215 -4.06 19.75 -11.37
C ALA A 215 -3.32 19.48 -12.67
N THR A 216 -2.41 18.51 -12.59
CA THR A 216 -1.75 17.88 -13.73
C THR A 216 -1.96 16.37 -13.67
N ILE A 217 -1.86 15.72 -14.81
CA ILE A 217 -1.96 14.27 -14.95
C ILE A 217 -0.61 13.72 -15.42
N LEU A 218 -0.13 12.69 -14.76
CA LEU A 218 1.06 11.94 -15.17
C LEU A 218 0.67 10.48 -15.39
N GLN A 219 0.99 9.96 -16.58
CA GLN A 219 0.73 8.57 -16.92
C GLN A 219 2.02 7.76 -16.84
N SER A 220 2.02 6.73 -15.99
CA SER A 220 3.16 5.82 -15.88
C SER A 220 3.12 4.71 -16.91
N THR A 221 4.26 4.06 -17.13
CA THR A 221 4.27 2.75 -17.80
C THR A 221 3.55 1.71 -16.93
N PRO A 222 2.97 0.65 -17.52
CA PRO A 222 2.28 -0.38 -16.74
C PRO A 222 3.14 -0.99 -15.62
N GLN A 223 2.53 -1.16 -14.44
CA GLN A 223 3.16 -1.62 -13.21
C GLN A 223 2.66 -3.01 -12.83
N LEU A 224 3.58 -3.90 -12.45
CA LEU A 224 3.22 -5.22 -11.92
C LEU A 224 2.54 -5.06 -10.56
N HIS A 225 1.37 -5.67 -10.38
CA HIS A 225 0.72 -5.75 -9.07
C HIS A 225 1.44 -6.74 -8.14
N GLY A 226 0.97 -6.86 -6.89
CA GLY A 226 1.46 -7.88 -5.95
C GLY A 226 2.42 -7.34 -4.89
N ILE A 227 2.83 -6.08 -5.01
CA ILE A 227 3.67 -5.39 -4.03
C ILE A 227 3.01 -4.07 -3.69
N ILE A 228 2.45 -4.02 -2.49
CA ILE A 228 1.79 -2.84 -1.95
C ILE A 228 2.84 -1.95 -1.27
N ARG A 229 2.83 -0.65 -1.55
CA ARG A 229 3.70 0.35 -0.89
C ARG A 229 2.89 1.38 -0.12
N SER A 230 3.54 2.04 0.85
CA SER A 230 2.98 3.26 1.46
C SER A 230 2.84 4.37 0.42
N ALA A 231 1.77 5.15 0.51
CA ALA A 231 1.66 6.38 -0.26
C ALA A 231 2.82 7.33 0.07
N PRO A 232 3.53 7.88 -0.93
CA PRO A 232 4.56 8.89 -0.72
C PRO A 232 4.02 10.11 0.06
N GLU A 233 4.77 10.59 1.04
CA GLU A 233 4.35 11.71 1.89
C GLU A 233 4.86 13.07 1.39
N ASN A 234 5.84 13.07 0.50
CA ASN A 234 6.44 14.28 -0.07
C ASN A 234 6.85 14.11 -1.53
N LEU A 235 7.20 15.22 -2.19
CA LEU A 235 7.56 15.24 -3.61
C LEU A 235 8.84 14.44 -3.94
N LEU A 236 9.77 14.30 -2.98
CA LEU A 236 10.98 13.52 -3.19
C LEU A 236 10.67 12.03 -3.22
N GLU A 237 9.91 11.53 -2.24
CA GLU A 237 9.44 10.14 -2.21
C GLU A 237 8.56 9.82 -3.41
N LEU A 238 7.69 10.76 -3.82
CA LEU A 238 6.84 10.58 -4.99
C LEU A 238 7.69 10.45 -6.26
N ARG A 239 8.73 11.27 -6.39
CA ARG A 239 9.71 11.15 -7.48
C ARG A 239 10.38 9.78 -7.46
N GLU A 240 10.86 9.32 -6.31
CA GLU A 240 11.54 8.04 -6.19
C GLU A 240 10.64 6.86 -6.57
N TYR A 241 9.38 6.91 -6.13
CA TYR A 241 8.35 5.93 -6.51
C TYR A 241 8.13 5.89 -8.03
N LEU A 242 8.03 7.06 -8.67
CA LEU A 242 7.71 7.21 -10.08
C LEU A 242 8.84 6.83 -11.06
N ILE A 243 10.08 6.70 -10.59
CA ILE A 243 11.21 6.23 -11.41
C ILE A 243 10.93 4.84 -11.99
N CYS A 244 10.34 3.93 -11.19
CA CYS A 244 9.93 2.60 -11.65
C CYS A 244 8.81 2.65 -12.71
N GLY A 245 8.04 3.73 -12.71
CA GLY A 245 7.01 4.04 -13.71
C GLY A 245 7.52 4.79 -14.94
N ASN A 246 8.84 4.93 -15.08
CA ASN A 246 9.51 5.68 -16.15
C ASN A 246 9.05 7.14 -16.25
N ILE A 247 8.73 7.76 -15.12
CA ILE A 247 8.39 9.19 -15.02
C ILE A 247 9.52 9.92 -14.28
N ASP A 248 10.13 10.92 -14.93
CA ASP A 248 10.98 11.90 -14.26
C ASP A 248 10.13 13.07 -13.76
N LEU A 249 9.58 12.92 -12.55
CA LEU A 249 8.63 13.87 -11.97
C LEU A 249 9.14 15.32 -12.01
N PHE A 250 10.40 15.56 -11.65
CA PHE A 250 10.91 16.93 -11.60
C PHE A 250 11.14 17.52 -12.98
N ARG A 251 11.46 16.70 -13.98
CA ARG A 251 11.51 17.18 -15.36
C ARG A 251 10.13 17.59 -15.86
N GLU A 252 9.12 16.74 -15.65
CA GLU A 252 7.75 17.01 -16.07
C GLU A 252 7.18 18.26 -15.37
N LEU A 253 7.37 18.38 -14.05
CA LEU A 253 6.93 19.56 -13.31
C LEU A 253 7.63 20.85 -13.78
N ARG A 254 8.93 20.81 -14.12
CA ARG A 254 9.62 21.99 -14.65
C ARG A 254 9.03 22.43 -15.99
N ASN A 255 8.81 21.50 -16.91
CA ASN A 255 8.24 21.80 -18.22
C ASN A 255 6.85 22.44 -18.09
N LEU A 256 6.00 21.81 -17.29
CA LEU A 256 4.64 22.25 -17.03
C LEU A 256 4.59 23.64 -16.36
N LEU A 257 5.42 23.89 -15.35
CA LEU A 257 5.46 25.19 -14.68
C LEU A 257 5.94 26.32 -15.60
N ILE A 258 6.87 26.03 -16.53
CA ILE A 258 7.31 27.01 -17.55
C ILE A 258 6.15 27.38 -18.47
N GLU A 259 5.44 26.38 -18.98
CA GLU A 259 4.30 26.56 -19.89
C GLU A 259 3.15 27.31 -19.21
N TRP A 260 2.73 26.84 -18.04
CA TRP A 260 1.66 27.46 -17.26
C TRP A 260 1.95 28.91 -16.88
N LYS A 261 3.19 29.23 -16.49
CA LYS A 261 3.59 30.61 -16.20
C LYS A 261 3.52 31.51 -17.44
N LYS A 262 3.81 30.97 -18.63
CA LYS A 262 3.73 31.70 -19.90
C LYS A 262 2.27 31.97 -20.30
N GLU A 263 1.41 30.96 -20.19
CA GLU A 263 0.04 31.01 -20.72
C GLU A 263 -0.99 31.62 -19.75
N HIS A 264 -0.73 31.52 -18.44
CA HIS A 264 -1.71 31.87 -17.40
C HIS A 264 -1.21 32.97 -16.45
N LYS A 265 -0.24 33.78 -16.89
CA LYS A 265 0.39 34.84 -16.09
C LYS A 265 -0.62 35.79 -15.44
N GLU A 266 -1.70 36.11 -16.14
CA GLU A 266 -2.73 37.06 -15.68
C GLU A 266 -3.72 36.46 -14.67
N LYS A 267 -3.73 35.13 -14.48
CA LYS A 267 -4.70 34.42 -13.62
C LYS A 267 -4.20 34.12 -12.19
N GLY A 268 -3.04 34.65 -11.81
CA GLY A 268 -2.44 34.39 -10.50
C GLY A 268 -2.04 32.92 -10.28
N ILE A 269 -1.75 32.18 -11.36
CA ILE A 269 -1.49 30.72 -11.31
C ILE A 269 -0.35 30.35 -10.36
N LEU A 270 0.62 31.23 -10.15
CA LEU A 270 1.77 30.97 -9.27
C LEU A 270 1.37 30.87 -7.78
N ASP A 271 0.23 31.44 -7.40
CA ASP A 271 -0.32 31.38 -6.05
C ASP A 271 -1.24 30.16 -5.83
N ALA A 272 -1.56 29.43 -6.91
CA ALA A 272 -2.32 28.18 -6.82
C ALA A 272 -1.48 27.07 -6.18
N ARG A 273 -2.16 26.09 -5.58
CA ARG A 273 -1.55 24.82 -5.13
C ARG A 273 -1.69 23.75 -6.21
N LEU A 274 -0.76 22.81 -6.25
CA LEU A 274 -0.74 21.73 -7.23
C LEU A 274 -1.46 20.47 -6.70
N VAL A 275 -2.22 19.83 -7.57
CA VAL A 275 -2.67 18.44 -7.41
C VAL A 275 -2.01 17.61 -8.51
N ILE A 276 -1.23 16.61 -8.12
CA ILE A 276 -0.59 15.69 -9.06
C ILE A 276 -1.44 14.43 -9.12
N ILE A 277 -2.12 14.22 -10.24
CA ILE A 277 -2.93 13.04 -10.50
C ILE A 277 -2.06 12.06 -11.28
N ILE A 278 -1.97 10.83 -10.81
CA ILE A 278 -1.13 9.80 -11.40
C ILE A 278 -2.01 8.64 -11.81
N CYS A 279 -1.89 8.24 -13.07
CA CYS A 279 -2.47 7.02 -13.61
C CYS A 279 -1.40 5.92 -13.61
N LEU A 280 -1.68 4.84 -12.90
CA LEU A 280 -0.82 3.68 -12.76
C LEU A 280 -1.50 2.44 -13.37
N PRO A 281 -1.36 2.19 -14.68
CA PRO A 281 -1.92 0.99 -15.30
C PRO A 281 -1.37 -0.26 -14.63
N LYS A 282 -2.21 -1.17 -14.11
CA LYS A 282 -1.76 -2.40 -13.46
C LYS A 282 -1.75 -3.57 -14.43
N ILE A 283 -0.68 -4.37 -14.40
CA ILE A 283 -0.55 -5.64 -15.12
C ILE A 283 -0.41 -6.78 -14.12
N ARG A 284 -1.04 -7.92 -14.44
CA ARG A 284 -0.93 -9.15 -13.65
C ARG A 284 0.41 -9.83 -13.79
N ASN A 285 0.92 -9.86 -15.02
CA ASN A 285 2.19 -10.48 -15.38
C ASN A 285 3.00 -9.51 -16.25
N ARG A 286 4.33 -9.65 -16.26
CA ARG A 286 5.24 -8.75 -17.02
C ARG A 286 4.92 -8.63 -18.52
N ASN A 287 4.16 -9.58 -19.08
CA ASN A 287 3.78 -9.62 -20.50
C ASN A 287 2.26 -9.53 -20.72
N SER A 288 1.45 -9.25 -19.68
CA SER A 288 0.01 -9.06 -19.84
C SER A 288 -0.30 -7.64 -20.29
N ILE A 289 -1.45 -7.46 -20.93
CA ILE A 289 -2.02 -6.13 -21.15
C ILE A 289 -2.45 -5.51 -19.81
N PRO A 290 -2.49 -4.18 -19.68
CA PRO A 290 -3.07 -3.53 -18.51
C PRO A 290 -4.53 -3.92 -18.32
N GLU A 291 -4.90 -4.30 -17.10
CA GLU A 291 -6.28 -4.70 -16.77
C GLU A 291 -7.07 -3.51 -16.21
N GLU A 292 -6.52 -2.84 -15.19
CA GLU A 292 -7.18 -1.72 -14.51
C GLU A 292 -6.14 -0.69 -14.05
N PRO A 293 -6.35 0.61 -14.29
CA PRO A 293 -5.48 1.64 -13.73
C PRO A 293 -5.79 1.89 -12.25
N GLU A 294 -4.75 2.04 -11.45
CA GLU A 294 -4.86 2.70 -10.16
C GLU A 294 -4.64 4.20 -10.34
N ILE A 295 -5.63 4.99 -9.92
CA ILE A 295 -5.56 6.46 -9.96
C ILE A 295 -5.32 6.99 -8.56
N ARG A 296 -4.28 7.82 -8.41
CA ARG A 296 -3.92 8.48 -7.15
C ARG A 296 -3.74 9.96 -7.36
N ALA A 297 -4.14 10.75 -6.37
CA ALA A 297 -3.97 12.20 -6.39
C ALA A 297 -3.19 12.65 -5.16
N PHE A 298 -2.19 13.50 -5.39
CA PHE A 298 -1.33 14.07 -4.35
C PHE A 298 -1.52 15.58 -4.33
N LEU A 299 -2.06 16.08 -3.24
CA LEU A 299 -2.24 17.51 -3.02
C LEU A 299 -0.98 18.10 -2.37
N THR A 300 -0.40 19.13 -2.98
CA THR A 300 0.72 19.86 -2.38
C THR A 300 0.23 20.92 -1.40
N ALA A 301 0.90 21.03 -0.25
CA ALA A 301 0.61 22.10 0.72
C ALA A 301 1.03 23.50 0.23
N GLU A 302 2.09 23.55 -0.58
CA GLU A 302 2.74 24.77 -1.03
C GLU A 302 2.24 25.25 -2.40
N THR A 303 2.48 26.53 -2.71
CA THR A 303 2.09 27.14 -3.98
C THR A 303 3.05 26.74 -5.11
N LEU A 304 2.59 26.86 -6.36
CA LEU A 304 3.42 26.64 -7.55
C LEU A 304 4.67 27.50 -7.54
N LYS A 305 4.60 28.74 -7.03
CA LYS A 305 5.76 29.63 -6.87
C LYS A 305 6.85 28.99 -6.00
N LYS A 306 6.47 28.46 -4.83
CA LYS A 306 7.41 27.86 -3.89
C LYS A 306 7.93 26.53 -4.43
N ILE A 307 7.07 25.69 -4.98
CA ILE A 307 7.47 24.43 -5.64
C ILE A 307 8.49 24.72 -6.75
N GLY A 308 8.20 25.68 -7.63
CA GLY A 308 9.12 26.08 -8.71
C GLY A 308 10.48 26.56 -8.20
N THR A 309 10.50 27.24 -7.06
CA THR A 309 11.76 27.66 -6.42
C THR A 309 12.53 26.48 -5.85
N GLU A 310 11.86 25.59 -5.12
CA GLU A 310 12.46 24.42 -4.47
C GLU A 310 12.99 23.37 -5.47
N ILE A 311 12.32 23.20 -6.62
CA ILE A 311 12.83 22.33 -7.69
C ILE A 311 13.93 23.01 -8.55
N GLY A 312 14.37 24.21 -8.18
CA GLY A 312 15.44 24.97 -8.82
C GLY A 312 15.06 25.61 -10.16
N LEU A 313 13.78 25.82 -10.43
CA LEU A 313 13.30 26.44 -11.67
C LEU A 313 13.37 27.97 -11.63
N TRP A 314 13.05 28.57 -10.48
CA TRP A 314 13.03 30.03 -10.29
C TRP A 314 13.87 30.46 -9.10
N THR A 315 14.33 31.70 -9.13
CA THR A 315 15.00 32.37 -8.01
C THR A 315 14.16 33.56 -7.58
N GLU A 316 13.91 33.72 -6.29
CA GLU A 316 13.38 34.97 -5.77
C GLU A 316 14.45 36.06 -5.88
N ARG A 317 14.11 37.19 -6.49
CA ARG A 317 14.93 38.39 -6.44
C ARG A 317 14.23 39.34 -5.48
N ASP A 318 14.82 39.56 -4.31
CA ASP A 318 14.42 40.65 -3.44
C ASP A 318 14.71 41.96 -4.17
N GLY A 319 13.64 42.71 -4.46
CA GLY A 319 13.74 43.97 -5.20
C GLY A 319 14.46 45.04 -4.37
N TYR A 320 15.39 45.75 -5.01
CA TYR A 320 15.84 47.09 -4.60
C TYR A 320 14.94 48.14 -5.25
#